data_AF-A0A8H3V603-F1
#
_entry.id   AF-A0A8H3V603-F1
#
_cell.length_a   1.000
_cell.length_b   1.000
_cell.length_c   1.000
_cell.angle_alpha   90.00
_cell.angle_beta   90.00
_cell.angle_gamma   90.00
#
_symmetry.space_group_name_H-M   'P 1'
#
loop_
_entity.id
_entity.type
_entity.pdbx_description
1 polymer ?
#
loop_
_entity_poly.entity_id
_entity_poly.type
_entity_poly.pdbx_seq_one_letter_code
_entity_poly.pdbx_strand_id
1 'polypeptide(L)'
;MAKIRLAIIGSGWSGFTLSQKVNLALYDITVISPVRTIQYTPLLASAACGLFDFRLGEEPIKRKTRHGLKYYNAYAEHIDLEKRTIKCKPALPASLAMSKGDGVFNVEYDKICVAPGCSIQTFGTEGAEEHSMFLRTTNDARLIQQKILEILDTASLPTMTPEQQKDVLNIRVVGGGAIGIEAAAEIHDLWAEEMRFLYPHLDGKVTITIHDVADSLLSTFDSALSEYAHESFDRKNIKIATGSHIERVEADAIFTKEDGRLPFGMLIWATGNKVNPMVESLECKKPEKGMPRILTDSKLHILRPDGSPIESAFALGDAADIDGTSLPMLAEVALQKGEYLSDVLNKSDIIGVQVPKFEYKDKATIAYLGSHDGIVGGEQKWTGKNAWLAWRSGKKDVDALWKYKVEDYKKDSAVEEFVKAAPKRCGFMIRAGRN
;
A
#
# COMPACT_ATOMS: atom_id res chain seq x y z
N MET A 1 -9.59 -37.24 -9.76
CA MET A 1 -10.82 -36.42 -9.76
C MET A 1 -10.54 -35.13 -10.51
N ALA A 2 -11.55 -34.55 -11.16
CA ALA A 2 -11.41 -33.21 -11.74
C ALA A 2 -11.21 -32.20 -10.61
N LYS A 3 -10.27 -31.26 -10.79
CA LYS A 3 -10.01 -30.20 -9.79
C LYS A 3 -11.13 -29.16 -9.83
N ILE A 4 -11.45 -28.58 -8.68
CA ILE A 4 -12.42 -27.49 -8.56
C ILE A 4 -11.79 -26.20 -9.12
N ARG A 5 -12.48 -25.49 -10.02
CA ARG A 5 -12.02 -24.22 -10.57
C ARG A 5 -12.22 -23.10 -9.54
N LEU A 6 -11.12 -22.53 -9.04
CA LEU A 6 -11.12 -21.41 -8.11
C LEU A 6 -10.65 -20.13 -8.81
N ALA A 7 -11.55 -19.17 -8.98
CA ALA A 7 -11.21 -17.83 -9.44
C ALA A 7 -10.88 -16.92 -8.25
N ILE A 8 -9.79 -16.16 -8.34
CA ILE A 8 -9.37 -15.17 -7.34
C ILE A 8 -9.29 -13.81 -8.05
N ILE A 9 -10.11 -12.86 -7.62
CA ILE A 9 -10.07 -11.48 -8.11
C ILE A 9 -9.16 -10.65 -7.21
N GLY A 10 -8.11 -10.09 -7.79
CA GLY A 10 -7.12 -9.27 -7.10
C GLY A 10 -5.88 -10.04 -6.66
N SER A 11 -4.75 -9.34 -6.62
CA SER A 11 -3.42 -9.85 -6.24
C SER A 11 -2.83 -9.18 -4.99
N GLY A 12 -3.65 -8.44 -4.23
CA GLY A 12 -3.25 -7.85 -2.95
C GLY A 12 -3.15 -8.87 -1.82
N TRP A 13 -3.08 -8.41 -0.55
CA TRP A 13 -2.85 -9.24 0.63
C TRP A 13 -3.68 -10.54 0.69
N SER A 14 -5.01 -10.48 0.57
CA SER A 14 -5.84 -11.69 0.59
C SER A 14 -5.68 -12.56 -0.66
N GLY A 15 -5.73 -11.94 -1.86
CA GLY A 15 -5.68 -12.66 -3.13
C GLY A 15 -4.34 -13.37 -3.34
N PHE A 16 -3.24 -12.71 -3.02
CA PHE A 16 -1.90 -13.31 -3.00
C PHE A 16 -1.84 -14.46 -2.00
N THR A 17 -2.26 -14.27 -0.75
CA THR A 17 -2.22 -15.32 0.29
C THR A 17 -2.94 -16.59 -0.18
N LEU A 18 -4.17 -16.46 -0.68
CA LEU A 18 -4.94 -17.57 -1.25
C LEU A 18 -4.23 -18.21 -2.45
N SER A 19 -3.74 -17.37 -3.36
CA SER A 19 -3.01 -17.83 -4.56
C SER A 19 -1.74 -18.61 -4.22
N GLN A 20 -1.19 -18.48 -3.01
CA GLN A 20 0.03 -19.18 -2.59
C GLN A 20 -0.27 -20.37 -1.66
N LYS A 21 -1.29 -20.28 -0.79
CA LYS A 21 -1.58 -21.28 0.26
C LYS A 21 -2.62 -22.34 -0.14
N VAL A 22 -3.51 -22.08 -1.11
CA VAL A 22 -4.50 -23.08 -1.56
C VAL A 22 -3.83 -24.22 -2.34
N ASN A 23 -4.23 -25.46 -2.03
CA ASN A 23 -3.67 -26.69 -2.55
C ASN A 23 -3.99 -26.91 -4.04
N LEU A 24 -2.96 -26.88 -4.88
CA LEU A 24 -3.06 -27.09 -6.33
C LEU A 24 -3.45 -28.53 -6.70
N ALA A 25 -3.42 -29.49 -5.78
CA ALA A 25 -3.93 -30.84 -6.03
C ALA A 25 -5.47 -30.88 -6.05
N LEU A 26 -6.12 -30.00 -5.28
CA LEU A 26 -7.58 -29.92 -5.15
C LEU A 26 -8.19 -28.89 -6.11
N TYR A 27 -7.48 -27.78 -6.35
CA TYR A 27 -7.99 -26.63 -7.11
C TYR A 27 -7.19 -26.33 -8.38
N ASP A 28 -7.90 -25.96 -9.45
CA ASP A 28 -7.36 -25.25 -10.61
C ASP A 28 -7.56 -23.75 -10.39
N ILE A 29 -6.49 -23.04 -10.04
CA ILE A 29 -6.55 -21.66 -9.55
C ILE A 29 -6.28 -20.69 -10.70
N THR A 30 -7.18 -19.72 -10.87
CA THR A 30 -7.01 -18.60 -11.80
C THR A 30 -7.06 -17.27 -11.04
N VAL A 31 -5.96 -16.53 -11.05
CA VAL A 31 -5.89 -15.16 -10.50
C VAL A 31 -6.14 -14.15 -11.62
N ILE A 32 -7.09 -13.24 -11.41
CA ILE A 32 -7.43 -12.16 -12.35
C ILE A 32 -7.11 -10.85 -11.66
N SER A 33 -6.10 -10.13 -12.15
CA SER A 33 -5.70 -8.84 -11.59
C SER A 33 -4.90 -8.02 -12.62
N PRO A 34 -5.10 -6.69 -12.70
CA PRO A 34 -4.28 -5.81 -13.52
C PRO A 34 -2.83 -5.66 -12.99
N VAL A 35 -2.57 -6.11 -11.76
CA VAL A 35 -1.25 -6.06 -11.13
C VAL A 35 -0.71 -7.47 -10.95
N ARG A 36 0.49 -7.75 -11.49
CA ARG A 36 1.08 -9.10 -11.49
C ARG A 36 1.79 -9.49 -10.20
N THR A 37 1.93 -8.53 -9.29
CA THR A 37 2.63 -8.64 -8.02
C THR A 37 1.69 -8.28 -6.86
N ILE A 38 1.99 -8.80 -5.67
CA ILE A 38 1.53 -8.17 -4.43
C ILE A 38 2.46 -7.00 -4.10
N GLN A 39 1.89 -5.90 -3.61
CA GLN A 39 2.61 -4.74 -3.12
C GLN A 39 2.76 -4.85 -1.60
N TYR A 40 3.99 -4.85 -1.08
CA TYR A 40 4.26 -4.78 0.36
C TYR A 40 4.07 -3.34 0.81
N THR A 41 2.82 -2.95 0.97
CA THR A 41 2.42 -1.56 1.26
C THR A 41 3.18 -0.89 2.42
N PRO A 42 3.58 -1.59 3.51
CA PRO A 42 4.38 -0.97 4.58
C PRO A 42 5.82 -0.58 4.19
N LEU A 43 6.34 -1.09 3.07
CA LEU A 43 7.71 -0.84 2.61
C LEU A 43 7.80 0.27 1.56
N LEU A 44 6.66 0.79 1.08
CA LEU A 44 6.66 1.69 -0.06
C LEU A 44 7.26 3.07 0.25
N ALA A 45 7.08 3.58 1.48
CA ALA A 45 7.67 4.84 1.91
C ALA A 45 9.21 4.77 1.90
N SER A 46 9.78 3.74 2.52
CA SER A 46 11.23 3.50 2.52
C SER A 46 11.78 3.27 1.11
N ALA A 47 11.04 2.54 0.26
CA ALA A 47 11.42 2.34 -1.14
C ALA A 47 11.44 3.67 -1.90
N ALA A 48 10.44 4.54 -1.70
CA ALA A 48 10.36 5.86 -2.31
C ALA A 48 11.55 6.76 -1.96
N CYS A 49 12.12 6.59 -0.77
CA CYS A 49 13.32 7.30 -0.35
C CYS A 49 14.64 6.60 -0.71
N GLY A 50 14.59 5.48 -1.44
CA GLY A 50 15.78 4.79 -1.93
C GLY A 50 16.57 4.00 -0.89
N LEU A 51 15.96 3.66 0.26
CA LEU A 51 16.60 2.81 1.27
C LEU A 51 16.88 1.40 0.73
N PHE A 52 16.13 0.97 -0.29
CA PHE A 52 16.35 -0.27 -1.02
C PHE A 52 15.67 -0.20 -2.40
N ASP A 53 16.02 -1.15 -3.26
CA ASP A 53 15.42 -1.29 -4.59
C ASP A 53 13.92 -1.61 -4.48
N PHE A 54 13.08 -0.87 -5.21
CA PHE A 54 11.62 -1.03 -5.25
C PHE A 54 11.15 -2.47 -5.48
N ARG A 55 11.94 -3.30 -6.17
CA ARG A 55 11.62 -4.71 -6.41
C ARG A 55 11.51 -5.51 -5.11
N LEU A 56 12.18 -5.09 -4.03
CA LEU A 56 12.00 -5.68 -2.70
C LEU A 56 10.64 -5.30 -2.08
N GLY A 57 9.99 -4.24 -2.56
CA GLY A 57 8.64 -3.83 -2.17
C GLY A 57 7.50 -4.63 -2.81
N GLU A 58 7.79 -5.63 -3.65
CA GLU A 58 6.76 -6.45 -4.30
C GLU A 58 7.15 -7.93 -4.45
N GLU A 59 6.17 -8.79 -4.76
CA GLU A 59 6.40 -10.21 -5.07
C GLU A 59 5.50 -10.70 -6.21
N PRO A 60 6.02 -11.48 -7.17
CA PRO A 60 5.22 -12.00 -8.27
C PRO A 60 4.22 -13.07 -7.81
N ILE A 61 3.02 -13.01 -8.38
CA ILE A 61 1.96 -14.02 -8.19
C ILE A 61 2.39 -15.38 -8.77
N LYS A 62 3.03 -15.36 -9.95
CA LYS A 62 3.58 -16.57 -10.58
C LYS A 62 4.92 -16.90 -9.94
N ARG A 63 5.00 -18.09 -9.32
CA ARG A 63 6.23 -18.61 -8.70
C ARG A 63 6.59 -19.98 -9.25
N LYS A 64 7.89 -20.30 -9.24
CA LYS A 64 8.39 -21.62 -9.62
C LYS A 64 7.71 -22.73 -8.81
N THR A 65 7.43 -22.51 -7.53
CA THR A 65 6.77 -23.52 -6.67
C THR A 65 5.26 -23.69 -6.94
N ARG A 66 4.66 -22.90 -7.85
CA ARG A 66 3.21 -22.82 -8.09
C ARG A 66 2.85 -23.06 -9.57
N HIS A 67 3.51 -24.00 -10.25
CA HIS A 67 3.37 -24.22 -11.70
C HIS A 67 1.94 -24.38 -12.25
N GLY A 68 1.00 -24.90 -11.45
CA GLY A 68 -0.40 -25.09 -11.85
C GLY A 68 -1.27 -23.84 -11.76
N LEU A 69 -0.76 -22.72 -11.27
CA LEU A 69 -1.53 -21.48 -11.10
C LEU A 69 -1.59 -20.69 -12.41
N LYS A 70 -2.81 -20.34 -12.82
CA LYS A 70 -3.08 -19.43 -13.94
C LYS A 70 -3.16 -17.99 -13.41
N TYR A 71 -2.64 -17.05 -14.19
CA TYR A 71 -2.77 -15.62 -13.92
C TYR A 71 -3.11 -14.90 -15.23
N TYR A 72 -4.15 -14.07 -15.16
CA TYR A 72 -4.58 -13.20 -16.24
C TYR A 72 -4.37 -11.74 -15.84
N ASN A 73 -3.57 -11.03 -16.64
CA ASN A 73 -3.40 -9.59 -16.50
C ASN A 73 -4.63 -8.88 -17.08
N ALA A 74 -5.67 -8.78 -16.26
CA ALA A 74 -6.99 -8.32 -16.67
C ALA A 74 -7.75 -7.69 -15.52
N TYR A 75 -8.66 -6.77 -15.86
CA TYR A 75 -9.71 -6.29 -14.98
C TYR A 75 -10.88 -7.27 -15.00
N ALA A 76 -11.45 -7.57 -13.83
CA ALA A 76 -12.79 -8.16 -13.75
C ALA A 76 -13.81 -7.02 -13.84
N GLU A 77 -14.56 -6.94 -14.94
CA GLU A 77 -15.53 -5.87 -15.16
C GLU A 77 -16.90 -6.22 -14.54
N HIS A 78 -17.30 -7.48 -14.65
CA HIS A 78 -18.59 -7.95 -14.16
C HIS A 78 -18.47 -9.39 -13.65
N ILE A 79 -19.12 -9.69 -12.52
CA ILE A 79 -19.19 -11.02 -11.92
C ILE A 79 -20.65 -11.42 -11.83
N ASP A 80 -21.05 -12.45 -12.58
CA ASP A 80 -22.37 -13.05 -12.48
C ASP A 80 -22.29 -14.23 -11.50
N LEU A 81 -22.74 -13.99 -10.27
CA LEU A 81 -22.67 -14.96 -9.16
C LEU A 81 -23.60 -16.17 -9.38
N GLU A 82 -24.68 -16.01 -10.15
CA GLU A 82 -25.64 -17.07 -10.45
C GLU A 82 -25.12 -18.00 -11.55
N LYS A 83 -24.68 -17.42 -12.67
CA LYS A 83 -24.12 -18.18 -13.80
C LYS A 83 -22.69 -18.64 -13.55
N ARG A 84 -22.04 -18.14 -12.49
CA ARG A 84 -20.65 -18.42 -12.11
C ARG A 84 -19.67 -18.07 -13.23
N THR A 85 -19.82 -16.87 -13.77
CA THR A 85 -18.97 -16.35 -14.84
C THR A 85 -18.44 -14.96 -14.52
N ILE A 86 -17.23 -14.68 -14.99
CA ILE A 86 -16.55 -13.39 -14.83
C ILE A 86 -16.27 -12.85 -16.22
N LYS A 87 -16.76 -11.65 -16.51
CA LYS A 87 -16.38 -10.91 -17.72
C LYS A 87 -15.09 -10.15 -17.44
N CYS A 88 -14.05 -10.42 -18.23
CA CYS A 88 -12.72 -9.86 -18.05
C CYS A 88 -12.31 -9.01 -19.25
N LYS A 89 -11.60 -7.91 -18.97
CA LYS A 89 -10.97 -7.05 -19.96
C LYS A 89 -9.45 -7.04 -19.77
N PRO A 90 -8.63 -7.27 -20.81
CA PRO A 90 -7.18 -7.24 -20.69
C PRO A 90 -6.65 -5.91 -20.12
N ALA A 91 -5.74 -6.00 -19.16
CA ALA A 91 -5.05 -4.86 -18.56
C ALA A 91 -3.66 -4.70 -19.21
N LEU A 92 -3.68 -4.50 -20.53
CA LEU A 92 -2.48 -4.37 -21.35
C LEU A 92 -2.35 -2.94 -21.89
N PRO A 93 -1.12 -2.44 -22.09
CA PRO A 93 -0.90 -1.18 -22.80
C PRO A 93 -1.60 -1.18 -24.16
N ALA A 94 -2.10 -0.03 -24.60
CA ALA A 94 -2.78 0.10 -25.89
C ALA A 94 -1.94 -0.39 -27.08
N SER A 95 -0.61 -0.26 -26.99
CA SER A 95 0.34 -0.77 -28.00
C SER A 95 0.36 -2.29 -28.15
N LEU A 96 -0.09 -3.03 -27.13
CA LEU A 96 -0.19 -4.49 -27.11
C LEU A 96 -1.65 -4.96 -27.19
N ALA A 97 -2.61 -4.05 -27.29
CA ALA A 97 -4.00 -4.41 -27.51
C ALA A 97 -4.15 -5.06 -28.89
N MET A 98 -4.88 -6.17 -28.94
CA MET A 98 -5.10 -6.92 -30.18
C MET A 98 -5.78 -6.02 -31.23
N SER A 99 -5.32 -6.09 -32.48
CA SER A 99 -5.82 -5.25 -33.58
C SER A 99 -7.27 -5.55 -34.03
N LYS A 100 -7.92 -6.56 -33.43
CA LYS A 100 -9.33 -6.91 -33.67
C LYS A 100 -10.03 -7.20 -32.35
N GLY A 101 -11.00 -6.37 -31.99
CA GLY A 101 -11.79 -6.48 -30.76
C GLY A 101 -11.12 -5.84 -29.54
N ASP A 102 -11.89 -5.64 -28.47
CA ASP A 102 -11.41 -5.11 -27.17
C ASP A 102 -10.71 -6.18 -26.32
N GLY A 103 -10.62 -7.42 -26.82
CA GLY A 103 -9.99 -8.55 -26.15
C GLY A 103 -10.76 -9.08 -24.95
N VAL A 104 -12.04 -8.70 -24.78
CA VAL A 104 -12.88 -9.17 -23.68
C VAL A 104 -13.12 -10.68 -23.75
N PHE A 105 -13.10 -11.34 -22.60
CA PHE A 105 -13.30 -12.79 -22.48
C PHE A 105 -14.03 -13.15 -21.19
N ASN A 106 -14.59 -14.36 -21.13
CA ASN A 106 -15.25 -14.87 -19.94
C ASN A 106 -14.39 -15.93 -19.24
N VAL A 107 -14.43 -15.94 -17.90
CA VAL A 107 -13.84 -16.98 -17.05
C VAL A 107 -14.96 -17.62 -16.25
N GLU A 108 -15.15 -18.92 -16.42
CA GLU A 108 -16.06 -19.72 -15.60
C GLU A 108 -15.35 -20.21 -14.34
N TYR A 109 -16.11 -20.38 -13.26
CA TYR A 109 -15.58 -20.89 -11.99
C TYR A 109 -16.57 -21.80 -11.27
N ASP A 110 -16.03 -22.61 -10.35
CA ASP A 110 -16.84 -23.39 -9.40
C ASP A 110 -16.89 -22.70 -8.04
N LYS A 111 -15.78 -22.05 -7.65
CA LYS A 111 -15.68 -21.14 -6.50
C LYS A 111 -15.00 -19.83 -6.90
N ILE A 112 -15.39 -18.72 -6.26
CA ILE A 112 -14.79 -17.39 -6.46
C ILE A 112 -14.40 -16.73 -5.14
N CYS A 113 -13.27 -16.05 -5.12
CA CYS A 113 -12.86 -15.14 -4.07
C CYS A 113 -12.74 -13.72 -4.64
N VAL A 114 -13.56 -12.79 -4.16
CA VAL A 114 -13.56 -11.38 -4.56
C VAL A 114 -12.71 -10.57 -3.56
N ALA A 115 -11.48 -10.23 -3.95
CA ALA A 115 -10.54 -9.45 -3.13
C ALA A 115 -9.77 -8.36 -3.92
N PRO A 116 -10.47 -7.50 -4.69
CA PRO A 116 -9.84 -6.45 -5.52
C PRO A 116 -9.21 -5.31 -4.70
N GLY A 117 -9.39 -5.28 -3.38
CA GLY A 117 -8.98 -4.16 -2.53
C GLY A 117 -9.93 -2.96 -2.64
N CYS A 118 -9.40 -1.77 -2.37
CA CYS A 118 -10.09 -0.49 -2.51
C CYS A 118 -9.45 0.37 -3.61
N SER A 119 -10.12 1.46 -3.99
CA SER A 119 -9.58 2.50 -4.87
C SER A 119 -9.20 3.74 -4.06
N ILE A 120 -8.38 4.61 -4.65
CA ILE A 120 -8.02 5.89 -4.04
C ILE A 120 -9.23 6.82 -4.04
N GLN A 121 -9.44 7.52 -2.93
CA GLN A 121 -10.45 8.57 -2.83
C GLN A 121 -9.79 9.94 -2.73
N THR A 122 -10.08 10.81 -3.69
CA THR A 122 -9.72 12.23 -3.69
C THR A 122 -10.86 13.12 -3.20
N PHE A 123 -12.00 12.54 -2.83
CA PHE A 123 -13.18 13.24 -2.30
C PHE A 123 -13.77 14.28 -3.26
N GLY A 124 -13.46 14.18 -4.56
CA GLY A 124 -13.87 15.16 -5.56
C GLY A 124 -13.09 16.48 -5.49
N THR A 125 -11.98 16.53 -4.74
CA THR A 125 -11.05 17.66 -4.75
C THR A 125 -10.49 17.85 -6.15
N GLU A 126 -10.78 19.00 -6.76
CA GLU A 126 -10.34 19.36 -8.10
C GLU A 126 -8.81 19.33 -8.20
N GLY A 127 -8.27 18.72 -9.26
CA GLY A 127 -6.82 18.66 -9.50
C GLY A 127 -6.07 17.61 -8.66
N ALA A 128 -6.71 16.98 -7.68
CA ALA A 128 -6.03 16.05 -6.78
C ALA A 128 -5.56 14.78 -7.49
N GLU A 129 -6.33 14.24 -8.44
CA GLU A 129 -5.91 13.06 -9.24
C GLU A 129 -4.80 13.42 -10.24
N GLU A 130 -4.79 14.65 -10.77
CA GLU A 130 -3.84 15.10 -11.77
C GLU A 130 -2.48 15.55 -11.20
N HIS A 131 -2.48 16.16 -10.02
CA HIS A 131 -1.31 16.87 -9.48
C HIS A 131 -0.72 16.22 -8.22
N SER A 132 -1.39 15.21 -7.65
CA SER A 132 -0.84 14.47 -6.50
C SER A 132 -0.12 13.20 -6.93
N MET A 133 0.84 12.82 -6.11
CA MET A 133 1.45 11.49 -6.14
C MET A 133 0.76 10.59 -5.13
N PHE A 134 0.57 9.32 -5.48
CA PHE A 134 0.03 8.32 -4.55
C PHE A 134 1.15 7.43 -4.02
N LEU A 135 0.84 6.55 -3.07
CA LEU A 135 1.81 5.59 -2.53
C LEU A 135 1.13 4.24 -2.27
N ARG A 136 0.76 3.53 -3.35
CA ARG A 136 0.07 2.22 -3.31
C ARG A 136 0.86 1.10 -3.96
N THR A 137 1.78 1.45 -4.85
CA THR A 137 2.59 0.51 -5.61
C THR A 137 4.07 0.89 -5.60
N THR A 138 4.93 -0.07 -5.95
CA THR A 138 6.36 0.14 -6.20
C THR A 138 6.61 1.12 -7.33
N ASN A 139 5.71 1.20 -8.33
CA ASN A 139 5.80 2.23 -9.36
C ASN A 139 5.53 3.62 -8.80
N ASP A 140 4.58 3.76 -7.88
CA ASP A 140 4.32 5.06 -7.23
C ASP A 140 5.52 5.51 -6.40
N ALA A 141 6.12 4.58 -5.65
CA ALA A 141 7.36 4.82 -4.91
C ALA A 141 8.50 5.28 -5.85
N ARG A 142 8.64 4.65 -7.02
CA ARG A 142 9.60 5.06 -8.06
C ARG A 142 9.33 6.47 -8.58
N LEU A 143 8.07 6.82 -8.82
CA LEU A 143 7.69 8.16 -9.24
C LEU A 143 8.03 9.19 -8.16
N ILE A 144 7.75 8.90 -6.88
CA ILE A 144 8.10 9.79 -5.77
C ILE A 144 9.62 9.99 -5.69
N GLN A 145 10.41 8.92 -5.78
CA GLN A 145 11.87 9.03 -5.81
C GLN A 145 12.35 9.94 -6.94
N GLN A 146 11.80 9.75 -8.14
CA GLN A 146 12.12 10.60 -9.29
C GLN A 146 11.74 12.06 -9.02
N LYS A 147 10.55 12.30 -8.45
CA LYS A 147 10.08 13.66 -8.15
C LYS A 147 10.95 14.37 -7.11
N ILE A 148 11.43 13.65 -6.10
CA ILE A 148 12.40 14.19 -5.12
C ILE A 148 13.65 14.71 -5.83
N LEU A 149 14.20 13.94 -6.78
CA LEU A 149 15.37 14.39 -7.55
C LEU A 149 15.03 15.58 -8.45
N GLU A 150 13.87 15.55 -9.13
CA GLU A 150 13.43 16.64 -10.01
C GLU A 150 13.27 17.98 -9.25
N ILE A 151 12.71 17.98 -8.04
CA ILE A 151 12.56 19.23 -7.26
C ILE A 151 13.91 19.75 -6.78
N LEU A 152 14.89 18.88 -6.49
CA LEU A 152 16.24 19.26 -6.11
C LEU A 152 17.04 19.84 -7.29
N ASP A 153 16.94 19.20 -8.46
CA ASP A 153 17.55 19.69 -9.70
C ASP A 153 16.96 21.05 -10.08
N THR A 154 15.63 21.16 -10.02
CA THR A 154 14.90 22.40 -10.30
C THR A 154 15.32 23.53 -9.36
N ALA A 155 15.35 23.28 -8.05
CA ALA A 155 15.78 24.27 -7.06
C ALA A 155 17.28 24.64 -7.20
N SER A 156 18.09 23.78 -7.78
CA SER A 156 19.52 24.03 -8.00
C SER A 156 19.83 24.84 -9.26
N LEU A 157 18.83 25.13 -10.11
CA LEU A 157 19.04 25.93 -11.32
C LEU A 157 19.48 27.36 -10.96
N PRO A 158 20.46 27.94 -11.68
CA PRO A 158 20.96 29.28 -11.41
C PRO A 158 19.92 30.39 -11.68
N THR A 159 18.80 30.06 -12.31
CA THR A 159 17.69 30.97 -12.62
C THR A 159 16.68 31.09 -11.49
N MET A 160 16.78 30.29 -10.42
CA MET A 160 15.83 30.30 -9.31
C MET A 160 16.17 31.38 -8.29
N THR A 161 15.17 32.16 -7.88
CA THR A 161 15.29 33.03 -6.71
C THR A 161 15.23 32.22 -5.41
N PRO A 162 15.75 32.74 -4.29
CA PRO A 162 15.64 32.06 -2.99
C PRO A 162 14.20 31.69 -2.59
N GLU A 163 13.23 32.53 -2.94
CA GLU A 163 11.80 32.28 -2.71
C GLU A 163 11.29 31.12 -3.58
N GLN A 164 11.61 31.10 -4.88
CA GLN A 164 11.22 30.01 -5.78
C GLN A 164 11.83 28.67 -5.36
N GLN A 165 13.07 28.69 -4.85
CA GLN A 165 13.69 27.50 -4.28
C GLN A 165 12.90 26.95 -3.09
N LYS A 166 12.46 27.82 -2.17
CA LYS A 166 11.62 27.40 -1.04
C LYS A 166 10.28 26.85 -1.50
N ASP A 167 9.64 27.50 -2.47
CA ASP A 167 8.34 27.06 -3.00
C ASP A 167 8.40 25.65 -3.59
N VAL A 168 9.43 25.37 -4.41
CA VAL A 168 9.67 24.04 -5.00
C VAL A 168 10.11 23.01 -3.96
N LEU A 169 10.78 23.43 -2.88
CA LEU A 169 11.24 22.54 -1.81
C LEU A 169 10.21 22.34 -0.68
N ASN A 170 9.00 22.87 -0.85
CA ASN A 170 7.87 22.52 0.01
C ASN A 170 7.32 21.15 -0.42
N ILE A 171 7.41 20.18 0.48
CA ILE A 171 6.85 18.84 0.33
C ILE A 171 5.60 18.75 1.20
N ARG A 172 4.48 18.35 0.61
CA ARG A 172 3.20 18.27 1.30
C ARG A 172 2.66 16.85 1.26
N VAL A 173 2.11 16.41 2.38
CA VAL A 173 1.48 15.09 2.50
C VAL A 173 0.04 15.29 2.97
N VAL A 174 -0.93 14.80 2.22
CA VAL A 174 -2.35 14.83 2.59
C VAL A 174 -2.73 13.47 3.16
N GLY A 175 -3.02 13.44 4.45
CA GLY A 175 -3.32 12.23 5.22
C GLY A 175 -2.32 11.97 6.34
N GLY A 176 -2.78 12.11 7.58
CA GLY A 176 -2.09 11.80 8.83
C GLY A 176 -2.24 10.35 9.30
N GLY A 177 -2.56 9.44 8.38
CA GLY A 177 -2.52 8.00 8.64
C GLY A 177 -1.09 7.45 8.55
N ALA A 178 -0.91 6.17 8.86
CA ALA A 178 0.41 5.52 8.89
C ALA A 178 1.23 5.76 7.61
N ILE A 179 0.63 5.59 6.42
CA ILE A 179 1.33 5.76 5.13
C ILE A 179 1.88 7.19 4.97
N GLY A 180 1.08 8.21 5.27
CA GLY A 180 1.50 9.61 5.09
C GLY A 180 2.57 10.03 6.09
N ILE A 181 2.44 9.56 7.32
CA ILE A 181 3.40 9.78 8.40
C ILE A 181 4.74 9.10 8.12
N GLU A 182 4.72 7.85 7.68
CA GLU A 182 5.94 7.12 7.31
C GLU A 182 6.60 7.76 6.07
N ALA A 183 5.82 8.21 5.08
CA ALA A 183 6.36 8.94 3.93
C ALA A 183 7.04 10.26 4.36
N ALA A 184 6.39 11.06 5.20
CA ALA A 184 6.97 12.30 5.71
C ALA A 184 8.25 12.04 6.53
N ALA A 185 8.24 11.02 7.38
CA ALA A 185 9.38 10.59 8.19
C ALA A 185 10.58 10.15 7.31
N GLU A 186 10.34 9.27 6.35
CA GLU A 186 11.39 8.76 5.45
C GLU A 186 11.99 9.87 4.57
N ILE A 187 11.16 10.81 4.10
CA ILE A 187 11.63 11.97 3.32
C ILE A 187 12.48 12.91 4.19
N HIS A 188 12.06 13.14 5.43
CA HIS A 188 12.85 13.91 6.40
C HIS A 188 14.22 13.28 6.63
N ASP A 189 14.27 11.98 6.87
CA ASP A 189 15.53 11.29 7.14
C ASP A 189 16.45 11.30 5.92
N LEU A 190 15.91 11.05 4.71
CA LEU A 190 16.66 11.17 3.46
C LEU A 190 17.31 12.56 3.32
N TRP A 191 16.57 13.62 3.68
CA TRP A 191 17.10 14.97 3.67
C TRP A 191 18.19 15.19 4.72
N ALA A 192 17.88 14.86 5.98
CA ALA A 192 18.71 15.15 7.13
C ALA A 192 20.02 14.35 7.16
N GLU A 193 20.00 13.12 6.63
CA GLU A 193 21.14 12.21 6.69
C GLU A 193 22.00 12.26 5.42
N GLU A 194 21.41 12.51 4.25
CA GLU A 194 22.13 12.38 2.98
C GLU A 194 22.02 13.66 2.11
N MET A 195 20.80 14.05 1.71
CA MET A 195 20.63 15.05 0.64
C MET A 195 21.12 16.45 1.02
N ARG A 196 21.00 16.88 2.28
CA ARG A 196 21.51 18.21 2.69
C ARG A 196 23.02 18.35 2.50
N PHE A 197 23.77 17.25 2.54
CA PHE A 197 25.22 17.25 2.36
C PHE A 197 25.61 17.25 0.86
N LEU A 198 24.74 16.72 0.01
CA LEU A 198 24.88 16.76 -1.45
C LEU A 198 24.44 18.10 -2.03
N TYR A 199 23.46 18.76 -1.40
CA TYR A 199 22.88 20.05 -1.81
C TYR A 199 22.99 21.11 -0.69
N PRO A 200 24.20 21.47 -0.23
CA PRO A 200 24.36 22.37 0.92
C PRO A 200 23.81 23.79 0.68
N HIS A 201 23.71 24.25 -0.57
CA HIS A 201 23.10 25.53 -0.93
C HIS A 201 21.56 25.55 -0.76
N LEU A 202 20.95 24.38 -0.59
CA LEU A 202 19.52 24.21 -0.33
C LEU A 202 19.20 23.90 1.14
N ASP A 203 20.22 23.73 1.99
CA ASP A 203 20.02 23.45 3.42
C ASP A 203 19.19 24.55 4.09
N GLY A 204 18.24 24.12 4.93
CA GLY A 204 17.24 24.99 5.56
C GLY A 204 16.12 25.51 4.65
N LYS A 205 16.03 25.11 3.38
CA LYS A 205 14.93 25.50 2.46
C LYS A 205 13.84 24.44 2.30
N VAL A 206 14.14 23.16 2.57
CA VAL A 206 13.17 22.07 2.50
C VAL A 206 12.21 22.16 3.68
N THR A 207 10.91 22.08 3.40
CA THR A 207 9.89 21.95 4.43
C THR A 207 8.97 20.77 4.13
N ILE A 208 8.52 20.10 5.18
CA ILE A 208 7.59 18.98 5.08
C ILE A 208 6.36 19.35 5.92
N THR A 209 5.18 19.30 5.31
CA THR A 209 3.91 19.58 6.00
C THR A 209 2.91 18.46 5.77
N ILE A 210 2.41 17.87 6.85
CA ILE A 210 1.32 16.89 6.84
C ILE A 210 0.00 17.64 7.04
N HIS A 211 -0.94 17.50 6.11
CA HIS A 211 -2.29 18.02 6.18
C HIS A 211 -3.26 16.88 6.50
N ASP A 212 -4.10 17.06 7.52
CA ASP A 212 -5.22 16.16 7.80
C ASP A 212 -6.47 16.97 8.15
N VAL A 213 -7.63 16.50 7.73
CA VAL A 213 -8.92 17.09 8.09
C VAL A 213 -9.29 16.76 9.53
N ALA A 214 -8.80 15.65 10.06
CA ALA A 214 -9.00 15.25 11.45
C ALA A 214 -8.20 16.15 12.40
N ASP A 215 -8.68 16.25 13.63
CA ASP A 215 -8.06 17.07 14.68
C ASP A 215 -6.76 16.46 15.24
N SER A 216 -6.45 15.21 14.90
CA SER A 216 -5.25 14.50 15.37
C SER A 216 -4.72 13.51 14.35
N LEU A 217 -3.41 13.27 14.38
CA LEU A 217 -2.75 12.22 13.60
C LEU A 217 -3.09 10.82 14.13
N LEU A 218 -2.92 9.80 13.28
CA LEU A 218 -2.95 8.39 13.68
C LEU A 218 -4.17 8.04 14.52
N SER A 219 -5.36 8.45 14.08
CA SER A 219 -6.62 8.27 14.84
C SER A 219 -6.95 6.81 15.21
N THR A 220 -6.27 5.83 14.61
CA THR A 220 -6.33 4.40 14.94
C THR A 220 -5.49 4.00 16.16
N PHE A 221 -4.61 4.88 16.63
CA PHE A 221 -3.78 4.70 17.82
C PHE A 221 -4.41 5.44 19.00
N ASP A 222 -4.02 5.05 20.21
CA ASP A 222 -4.40 5.78 21.42
C ASP A 222 -3.85 7.22 21.42
N SER A 223 -4.58 8.13 22.06
CA SER A 223 -4.23 9.55 22.13
C SER A 223 -2.79 9.81 22.60
N ALA A 224 -2.30 9.08 23.59
CA ALA A 224 -0.93 9.22 24.09
C ALA A 224 0.14 8.87 23.05
N LEU A 225 -0.14 7.90 22.16
CA LEU A 225 0.78 7.54 21.06
C LEU A 225 0.71 8.57 19.93
N SER A 226 -0.47 9.13 19.66
CA SER A 226 -0.64 10.24 18.72
C SER A 226 0.10 11.49 19.21
N GLU A 227 -0.05 11.86 20.48
CA GLU A 227 0.66 13.01 21.10
C GLU A 227 2.19 12.82 21.04
N TYR A 228 2.69 11.62 21.35
CA TYR A 228 4.11 11.30 21.18
C TYR A 228 4.58 11.49 19.73
N ALA A 229 3.78 11.05 18.74
CA ALA A 229 4.10 11.22 17.33
C ALA A 229 4.15 12.70 16.93
N HIS A 230 3.19 13.51 17.41
CA HIS A 230 3.19 14.96 17.23
C HIS A 230 4.46 15.61 17.76
N GLU A 231 4.83 15.34 19.02
CA GLU A 231 6.06 15.88 19.61
C GLU A 231 7.32 15.41 18.85
N SER A 232 7.32 14.17 18.37
CA SER A 232 8.43 13.62 17.61
C SER A 232 8.62 14.30 16.26
N PHE A 233 7.54 14.67 15.59
CA PHE A 233 7.59 15.42 14.33
C PHE A 233 7.94 16.88 14.51
N ASP A 234 7.46 17.52 15.58
CA ASP A 234 7.83 18.90 15.91
C ASP A 234 9.35 19.04 16.10
N ARG A 235 9.98 18.10 16.84
CA ARG A 235 11.45 18.04 16.99
C ARG A 235 12.21 17.87 15.66
N LYS A 236 11.55 17.33 14.64
CA LYS A 236 12.11 17.10 13.29
C LYS A 236 11.76 18.23 12.32
N ASN A 237 11.13 19.31 12.79
CA ASN A 237 10.61 20.40 11.96
C ASN A 237 9.63 19.92 10.87
N ILE A 238 8.95 18.79 11.09
CA ILE A 238 7.86 18.34 10.22
C ILE A 238 6.59 19.00 10.76
N LYS A 239 5.99 19.86 9.94
CA LYS A 239 4.79 20.61 10.32
C LYS A 239 3.56 19.73 10.19
N ILE A 240 2.62 19.90 11.12
CA ILE A 240 1.35 19.18 11.11
C ILE A 240 0.22 20.21 11.11
N ALA A 241 -0.60 20.17 10.07
CA ALA A 241 -1.78 21.00 9.89
C ALA A 241 -3.03 20.12 10.00
N THR A 242 -3.55 19.98 11.23
CA THR A 242 -4.85 19.35 11.50
C THR A 242 -6.00 20.30 11.19
N GLY A 243 -7.21 19.77 10.98
CA GLY A 243 -8.35 20.57 10.54
C GLY A 243 -8.14 21.25 9.18
N SER A 244 -7.22 20.75 8.35
CA SER A 244 -6.87 21.33 7.06
C SER A 244 -7.75 20.77 5.95
N HIS A 245 -8.59 21.63 5.36
CA HIS A 245 -9.55 21.24 4.32
C HIS A 245 -9.02 21.60 2.94
N ILE A 246 -8.62 20.60 2.17
CA ILE A 246 -8.11 20.80 0.80
C ILE A 246 -9.28 21.05 -0.16
N GLU A 247 -9.34 22.24 -0.75
CA GLU A 247 -10.40 22.62 -1.69
C GLU A 247 -10.07 22.21 -3.13
N ARG A 248 -8.82 22.41 -3.55
CA ARG A 248 -8.31 22.10 -4.89
C ARG A 248 -6.78 22.02 -4.90
N VAL A 249 -6.25 21.39 -5.93
CA VAL A 249 -4.82 21.23 -6.17
C VAL A 249 -4.50 21.77 -7.55
N GLU A 250 -3.48 22.61 -7.66
CA GLU A 250 -2.87 23.03 -8.93
C GLU A 250 -1.50 22.36 -9.10
N ALA A 251 -0.87 22.55 -10.25
CA ALA A 251 0.43 21.96 -10.56
C ALA A 251 1.56 22.38 -9.60
N ASP A 252 1.45 23.55 -8.95
CA ASP A 252 2.49 24.12 -8.11
C ASP A 252 2.02 24.53 -6.69
N ALA A 253 0.75 24.28 -6.34
CA ALA A 253 0.19 24.67 -5.05
C ALA A 253 -1.05 23.86 -4.67
N ILE A 254 -1.22 23.63 -3.36
CA ILE A 254 -2.53 23.22 -2.80
C ILE A 254 -3.27 24.45 -2.31
N PHE A 255 -4.60 24.38 -2.31
CA PHE A 255 -5.46 25.40 -1.74
C PHE A 255 -6.21 24.81 -0.56
N THR A 256 -6.01 25.40 0.61
CA THR A 256 -6.75 25.05 1.81
C THR A 256 -7.75 26.14 2.15
N LYS A 257 -8.86 25.75 2.76
CA LYS A 257 -9.86 26.71 3.25
C LYS A 257 -9.27 27.64 4.33
N GLU A 258 -8.33 27.12 5.12
CA GLU A 258 -7.75 27.81 6.27
C GLU A 258 -6.67 28.82 5.87
N ASP A 259 -5.77 28.44 4.96
CA ASP A 259 -4.55 29.21 4.64
C ASP A 259 -4.51 29.73 3.20
N GLY A 260 -5.48 29.35 2.36
CA GLY A 260 -5.49 29.70 0.94
C GLY A 260 -4.40 28.97 0.16
N ARG A 261 -3.66 29.71 -0.68
CA ARG A 261 -2.67 29.13 -1.60
C ARG A 261 -1.38 28.77 -0.88
N LEU A 262 -0.96 27.52 -1.01
CA LEU A 262 0.22 26.96 -0.37
C LEU A 262 1.11 26.26 -1.42
N PRO A 263 2.26 26.84 -1.81
CA PRO A 263 3.14 26.27 -2.82
C PRO A 263 3.71 24.89 -2.43
N PHE A 264 3.96 24.05 -3.44
CA PHE A 264 4.70 22.80 -3.30
C PHE A 264 5.49 22.47 -4.58
N GLY A 265 6.59 21.73 -4.44
CA GLY A 265 7.18 21.00 -5.56
C GLY A 265 6.76 19.53 -5.60
N MET A 266 6.36 18.95 -4.46
CA MET A 266 5.82 17.59 -4.38
C MET A 266 4.63 17.51 -3.42
N LEU A 267 3.55 16.86 -3.86
CA LEU A 267 2.36 16.57 -3.07
C LEU A 267 2.11 15.06 -3.06
N ILE A 268 2.05 14.45 -1.88
CA ILE A 268 1.72 13.03 -1.69
C ILE A 268 0.31 12.94 -1.10
N TRP A 269 -0.61 12.27 -1.79
CA TRP A 269 -1.96 12.00 -1.31
C TRP A 269 -2.02 10.58 -0.71
N ALA A 270 -2.01 10.51 0.61
CA ALA A 270 -1.91 9.27 1.39
C ALA A 270 -3.19 8.96 2.20
N THR A 271 -4.31 9.63 1.90
CA THR A 271 -5.61 9.40 2.54
C THR A 271 -6.69 8.99 1.54
N GLY A 272 -7.81 8.52 2.07
CA GLY A 272 -9.00 8.21 1.31
C GLY A 272 -8.97 6.83 0.66
N ASN A 273 -9.88 5.97 1.13
CA ASN A 273 -10.27 4.75 0.43
C ASN A 273 -11.69 4.93 -0.10
N LYS A 274 -11.92 4.57 -1.35
CA LYS A 274 -13.27 4.36 -1.91
C LYS A 274 -13.45 2.92 -2.33
N VAL A 275 -14.71 2.50 -2.43
CA VAL A 275 -15.06 1.18 -2.95
C VAL A 275 -14.48 0.99 -4.36
N ASN A 276 -14.07 -0.23 -4.69
CA ASN A 276 -13.71 -0.54 -6.07
C ASN A 276 -14.97 -0.50 -6.96
N PRO A 277 -14.95 0.12 -8.15
CA PRO A 277 -16.15 0.21 -9.01
C PRO A 277 -16.81 -1.13 -9.34
N MET A 278 -16.02 -2.20 -9.52
CA MET A 278 -16.58 -3.54 -9.75
C MET A 278 -17.35 -4.03 -8.52
N VAL A 279 -16.84 -3.75 -7.32
CA VAL A 279 -17.51 -4.10 -6.06
C VAL A 279 -18.81 -3.33 -5.90
N GLU A 280 -18.83 -2.05 -6.29
CA GLU A 280 -20.03 -1.22 -6.25
C GLU A 280 -21.14 -1.77 -7.16
N SER A 281 -20.77 -2.24 -8.35
CA SER A 281 -21.71 -2.84 -9.32
C SER A 281 -22.16 -4.27 -8.99
N LEU A 282 -21.53 -4.93 -8.00
CA LEU A 282 -21.81 -6.33 -7.69
C LEU A 282 -23.15 -6.48 -6.95
N GLU A 283 -24.05 -7.30 -7.51
CA GLU A 283 -25.34 -7.64 -6.90
C GLU A 283 -25.16 -8.55 -5.67
N CYS A 284 -24.95 -7.93 -4.51
CA CYS A 284 -24.82 -8.60 -3.23
C CYS A 284 -25.36 -7.72 -2.10
N LYS A 285 -25.45 -8.26 -0.88
CA LYS A 285 -25.75 -7.44 0.29
C LYS A 285 -24.65 -6.40 0.52
N LYS A 286 -25.07 -5.17 0.79
CA LYS A 286 -24.23 -4.01 1.11
C LYS A 286 -24.73 -3.40 2.42
N PRO A 287 -23.86 -2.68 3.17
CA PRO A 287 -24.34 -1.93 4.34
C PRO A 287 -25.25 -0.78 3.91
N GLU A 288 -26.24 -0.44 4.75
CA GLU A 288 -27.15 0.70 4.51
C GLU A 288 -26.45 2.06 4.64
N LYS A 289 -25.37 2.12 5.42
CA LYS A 289 -24.58 3.32 5.70
C LYS A 289 -23.09 3.03 5.59
N GLY A 290 -22.31 4.06 5.26
CA GLY A 290 -20.87 3.95 5.09
C GLY A 290 -20.48 3.44 3.71
N MET A 291 -19.25 2.93 3.58
CA MET A 291 -18.73 2.49 2.30
C MET A 291 -19.41 1.19 1.83
N PRO A 292 -19.89 1.08 0.57
CA PRO A 292 -20.66 -0.07 0.08
C PRO A 292 -19.79 -1.31 -0.23
N ARG A 293 -19.12 -1.82 0.81
CA ARG A 293 -18.33 -3.07 0.79
C ARG A 293 -19.27 -4.28 0.66
N ILE A 294 -18.74 -5.39 0.14
CA ILE A 294 -19.45 -6.67 0.11
C ILE A 294 -19.67 -7.14 1.55
N LEU A 295 -20.91 -7.42 1.95
CA LEU A 295 -21.17 -8.06 3.24
C LEU A 295 -21.08 -9.58 3.13
N THR A 296 -20.40 -10.19 4.10
CA THR A 296 -20.24 -11.63 4.19
C THR A 296 -20.84 -12.19 5.48
N ASP A 297 -21.11 -13.50 5.49
CA ASP A 297 -21.33 -14.21 6.74
C ASP A 297 -20.02 -14.33 7.57
N SER A 298 -20.12 -14.91 8.77
CA SER A 298 -18.97 -15.18 9.64
C SER A 298 -17.97 -16.21 9.09
N LYS A 299 -18.26 -16.86 7.95
CA LYS A 299 -17.36 -17.78 7.23
C LYS A 299 -16.84 -17.15 5.92
N LEU A 300 -17.05 -15.85 5.75
CA LEU A 300 -16.61 -15.03 4.62
C LEU A 300 -17.34 -15.33 3.30
N HIS A 301 -18.48 -16.02 3.33
CA HIS A 301 -19.33 -16.18 2.14
C HIS A 301 -20.04 -14.87 1.81
N ILE A 302 -20.07 -14.50 0.53
CA ILE A 302 -20.85 -13.36 0.05
C ILE A 302 -22.33 -13.59 0.38
N LEU A 303 -22.99 -12.57 0.93
CA LEU A 303 -24.42 -12.57 1.17
C LEU A 303 -25.16 -12.03 -0.07
N ARG A 304 -26.23 -12.71 -0.48
CA ARG A 304 -27.22 -12.17 -1.43
C ARG A 304 -27.95 -10.97 -0.83
N PRO A 305 -28.63 -10.14 -1.64
CA PRO A 305 -29.42 -9.02 -1.14
C PRO A 305 -30.43 -9.40 -0.03
N ASP A 306 -30.96 -10.63 -0.04
CA ASP A 306 -31.86 -11.17 0.98
C ASP A 306 -31.17 -11.65 2.27
N GLY A 307 -29.83 -11.60 2.32
CA GLY A 307 -29.02 -12.05 3.46
C GLY A 307 -28.65 -13.53 3.44
N SER A 308 -29.07 -14.31 2.43
CA SER A 308 -28.67 -15.71 2.31
C SER A 308 -27.22 -15.86 1.81
N PRO A 309 -26.42 -16.80 2.35
CA PRO A 309 -25.04 -16.98 1.91
C PRO A 309 -24.94 -17.69 0.55
N ILE A 310 -23.89 -17.36 -0.20
CA ILE A 310 -23.50 -18.05 -1.44
C ILE A 310 -22.26 -18.92 -1.13
N GLU A 311 -22.45 -20.22 -0.90
CA GLU A 311 -21.37 -21.14 -0.46
C GLU A 311 -20.19 -21.29 -1.45
N SER A 312 -20.40 -20.90 -2.71
CA SER A 312 -19.37 -20.89 -3.74
C SER A 312 -18.64 -19.54 -3.89
N ALA A 313 -19.06 -18.49 -3.19
CA ALA A 313 -18.51 -17.15 -3.38
C ALA A 313 -18.06 -16.54 -2.05
N PHE A 314 -16.83 -16.04 -2.03
CA PHE A 314 -16.19 -15.44 -0.86
C PHE A 314 -15.76 -14.01 -1.18
N ALA A 315 -15.65 -13.16 -0.17
CA ALA A 315 -15.05 -11.83 -0.33
C ALA A 315 -14.17 -11.46 0.86
N LEU A 316 -13.02 -10.83 0.61
CA LEU A 316 -12.00 -10.56 1.64
C LEU A 316 -11.33 -9.19 1.46
N GLY A 317 -10.54 -8.82 2.46
CA GLY A 317 -9.77 -7.58 2.51
C GLY A 317 -10.65 -6.33 2.52
N ASP A 318 -10.11 -5.25 1.97
CA ASP A 318 -10.74 -3.94 1.93
C ASP A 318 -12.08 -3.92 1.18
N ALA A 319 -12.28 -4.85 0.24
CA ALA A 319 -13.51 -4.97 -0.54
C ALA A 319 -14.71 -5.51 0.26
N ALA A 320 -14.49 -6.12 1.43
CA ALA A 320 -15.52 -6.89 2.12
C ALA A 320 -15.46 -6.79 3.64
N ASP A 321 -16.63 -6.78 4.27
CA ASP A 321 -16.79 -6.78 5.73
C ASP A 321 -17.76 -7.88 6.18
N ILE A 322 -17.71 -8.23 7.47
CA ILE A 322 -18.62 -9.24 8.02
C ILE A 322 -19.90 -8.56 8.47
N ASP A 323 -21.04 -9.12 8.10
CA ASP A 323 -22.33 -8.55 8.49
C ASP A 323 -22.47 -8.52 10.01
N GLY A 324 -22.75 -7.34 10.57
CA GLY A 324 -22.79 -7.10 12.01
C GLY A 324 -21.42 -7.04 12.71
N THR A 325 -20.29 -7.12 12.01
CA THR A 325 -18.94 -6.97 12.60
C THR A 325 -18.02 -6.23 11.65
N SER A 326 -17.77 -4.95 11.94
CA SER A 326 -16.90 -4.14 11.09
C SER A 326 -15.43 -4.25 11.48
N LEU A 327 -14.60 -4.59 10.50
CA LEU A 327 -13.15 -4.66 10.66
C LEU A 327 -12.44 -3.57 9.84
N PRO A 328 -11.33 -3.01 10.35
CA PRO A 328 -10.60 -1.94 9.68
C PRO A 328 -9.96 -2.44 8.38
N MET A 329 -9.73 -1.51 7.45
CA MET A 329 -9.11 -1.75 6.15
C MET A 329 -7.58 -1.86 6.27
N LEU A 330 -7.12 -2.93 6.91
CA LEU A 330 -5.71 -3.18 7.19
C LEU A 330 -5.20 -4.41 6.44
N ALA A 331 -3.93 -4.34 6.04
CA ALA A 331 -3.19 -5.46 5.47
C ALA A 331 -3.27 -6.73 6.34
N GLU A 332 -3.16 -6.58 7.66
CA GLU A 332 -3.23 -7.69 8.62
C GLU A 332 -4.60 -8.37 8.62
N VAL A 333 -5.70 -7.61 8.56
CA VAL A 333 -7.07 -8.16 8.45
C VAL A 333 -7.19 -8.95 7.14
N ALA A 334 -6.70 -8.39 6.04
CA ALA A 334 -6.72 -9.03 4.73
C ALA A 334 -5.88 -10.32 4.70
N LEU A 335 -4.71 -10.32 5.34
CA LEU A 335 -3.83 -11.49 5.49
C LEU A 335 -4.53 -12.59 6.29
N GLN A 336 -5.01 -12.31 7.50
CA GLN A 336 -5.67 -13.30 8.35
C GLN A 336 -6.92 -13.89 7.70
N LYS A 337 -7.74 -13.05 7.03
CA LYS A 337 -8.88 -13.53 6.23
C LYS A 337 -8.44 -14.49 5.12
N GLY A 338 -7.35 -14.17 4.43
CA GLY A 338 -6.77 -15.02 3.38
C GLY A 338 -6.21 -16.35 3.90
N GLU A 339 -5.56 -16.34 5.07
CA GLU A 339 -5.06 -17.55 5.74
C GLU A 339 -6.20 -18.46 6.17
N TYR A 340 -7.20 -17.90 6.87
CA TYR A 340 -8.40 -18.61 7.27
C TYR A 340 -9.07 -19.30 6.08
N LEU A 341 -9.34 -18.57 5.00
CA LEU A 341 -10.02 -19.15 3.85
C LEU A 341 -9.15 -20.19 3.13
N SER A 342 -7.83 -20.02 3.09
CA SER A 342 -6.92 -21.03 2.54
C SER A 342 -7.03 -22.35 3.32
N ASP A 343 -7.08 -22.28 4.65
CA ASP A 343 -7.23 -23.45 5.51
C ASP A 343 -8.59 -24.13 5.34
N VAL A 344 -9.66 -23.33 5.20
CA VAL A 344 -11.01 -23.84 4.95
C VAL A 344 -11.08 -24.58 3.60
N LEU A 345 -10.57 -23.96 2.53
CA LEU A 345 -10.58 -24.56 1.20
C LEU A 345 -9.73 -25.83 1.13
N ASN A 346 -8.60 -25.87 1.84
CA ASN A 346 -7.72 -27.04 1.87
C ASN A 346 -8.32 -28.23 2.65
N LYS A 347 -9.32 -27.99 3.50
CA LYS A 347 -9.99 -29.01 4.32
C LYS A 347 -11.41 -29.35 3.82
N SER A 348 -11.89 -28.71 2.75
CA SER A 348 -13.29 -28.79 2.30
C SER A 348 -13.77 -30.21 1.95
N ASP A 349 -12.85 -31.08 1.52
CA ASP A 349 -13.18 -32.42 1.02
C ASP A 349 -13.09 -33.49 2.12
N ILE A 350 -12.77 -33.09 3.36
CA ILE A 350 -12.67 -33.99 4.50
C ILE A 350 -14.05 -34.10 5.17
N ILE A 351 -14.68 -35.27 5.01
CA ILE A 351 -15.97 -35.59 5.63
C ILE A 351 -15.88 -35.41 7.15
N GLY A 352 -16.82 -34.67 7.73
CA GLY A 352 -16.92 -34.47 9.18
C GLY A 352 -16.11 -33.29 9.73
N VAL A 353 -15.36 -32.57 8.91
CA VAL A 353 -14.68 -31.34 9.36
C VAL A 353 -15.67 -30.20 9.49
N GLN A 354 -15.80 -29.66 10.71
CA GLN A 354 -16.53 -28.41 10.91
C GLN A 354 -15.67 -27.22 10.52
N VAL A 355 -16.23 -26.34 9.69
CA VAL A 355 -15.61 -25.07 9.30
C VAL A 355 -15.85 -24.04 10.42
N PRO A 356 -14.81 -23.61 11.15
CA PRO A 356 -14.96 -22.61 12.21
C PRO A 356 -15.34 -21.24 11.62
N LYS A 357 -15.86 -20.34 12.45
CA LYS A 357 -16.06 -18.94 12.06
C LYS A 357 -14.71 -18.23 11.95
N PHE A 358 -14.64 -17.18 11.13
CA PHE A 358 -13.51 -16.27 11.13
C PHE A 358 -13.54 -15.39 12.39
N GLU A 359 -12.42 -15.35 13.10
CA GLU A 359 -12.20 -14.48 14.25
C GLU A 359 -10.91 -13.70 14.01
N TYR A 360 -11.02 -12.38 13.92
CA TYR A 360 -9.85 -11.51 13.78
C TYR A 360 -9.10 -11.46 15.11
N LYS A 361 -7.80 -11.75 15.06
CA LYS A 361 -6.90 -11.60 16.20
C LYS A 361 -6.17 -10.28 16.04
N ASP A 362 -6.56 -9.30 16.86
CA ASP A 362 -5.93 -8.00 16.80
C ASP A 362 -4.44 -8.11 17.15
N LYS A 363 -3.61 -7.64 16.24
CA LYS A 363 -2.16 -7.67 16.39
C LYS A 363 -1.70 -6.24 16.58
N ALA A 364 -0.71 -6.05 17.45
CA ALA A 364 -0.08 -4.74 17.64
C ALA A 364 0.23 -4.02 16.30
N THR A 365 -0.19 -2.77 16.22
CA THR A 365 0.01 -1.87 15.07
C THR A 365 1.28 -1.07 15.30
N ILE A 366 2.06 -0.83 14.25
CA ILE A 366 3.38 -0.21 14.36
C ILE A 366 3.46 0.90 13.30
N ALA A 367 4.10 2.02 13.63
CA ALA A 367 4.42 3.07 12.66
C ALA A 367 5.82 3.63 12.91
N TYR A 368 6.53 3.93 11.82
CA TYR A 368 7.81 4.65 11.85
C TYR A 368 7.60 6.17 11.95
N LEU A 369 8.42 6.83 12.77
CA LEU A 369 8.34 8.29 12.99
C LEU A 369 9.60 9.05 12.56
N GLY A 370 10.53 8.38 11.88
CA GLY A 370 11.78 8.99 11.44
C GLY A 370 12.87 8.95 12.51
N SER A 371 14.12 9.06 12.08
CA SER A 371 15.32 9.17 12.92
C SER A 371 15.40 8.07 13.99
N HIS A 372 15.16 6.82 13.58
CA HIS A 372 15.20 5.65 14.47
C HIS A 372 14.13 5.68 15.60
N ASP A 373 13.01 6.37 15.37
CA ASP A 373 11.88 6.48 16.28
C ASP A 373 10.62 5.77 15.73
N GLY A 374 9.72 5.36 16.61
CA GLY A 374 8.47 4.71 16.22
C GLY A 374 7.47 4.60 17.36
N ILE A 375 6.32 4.03 17.04
CA ILE A 375 5.26 3.70 18.00
C ILE A 375 4.75 2.28 17.76
N VAL A 376 4.41 1.60 18.85
CA VAL A 376 3.67 0.34 18.83
C VAL A 376 2.40 0.54 19.66
N GLY A 377 1.25 0.26 19.06
CA GLY A 377 -0.08 0.28 19.68
C GLY A 377 -0.73 -1.10 19.70
N GLY A 378 -1.83 -1.26 20.44
CA GLY A 378 -2.50 -2.54 20.69
C GLY A 378 -2.46 -2.91 22.18
N GLU A 379 -2.40 -4.21 22.50
CA GLU A 379 -2.32 -4.69 23.90
C GLU A 379 -1.10 -4.17 24.65
N GLN A 380 0.04 -4.06 23.95
CA GLN A 380 1.27 -3.48 24.48
C GLN A 380 1.56 -2.17 23.76
N LYS A 381 1.94 -1.16 24.54
CA LYS A 381 2.20 0.20 24.06
C LYS A 381 3.61 0.63 24.43
N TRP A 382 4.40 1.01 23.45
CA TRP A 382 5.73 1.60 23.67
C TRP A 382 6.15 2.46 22.48
N THR A 383 7.12 3.33 22.73
CA THR A 383 7.58 4.35 21.78
C THR A 383 9.12 4.38 21.70
N GLY A 384 9.68 5.26 20.88
CA GLY A 384 11.12 5.47 20.83
C GLY A 384 11.87 4.40 20.04
N LYS A 385 13.18 4.32 20.29
CA LYS A 385 14.09 3.39 19.61
C LYS A 385 13.69 1.91 19.72
N ASN A 386 13.05 1.51 20.81
CA ASN A 386 12.57 0.13 20.97
C ASN A 386 11.37 -0.17 20.07
N ALA A 387 10.47 0.80 19.88
CA ALA A 387 9.38 0.69 18.89
C ALA A 387 9.95 0.63 17.47
N TRP A 388 10.93 1.47 17.15
CA TRP A 388 11.64 1.42 15.87
C TRP A 388 12.32 0.07 15.61
N LEU A 389 12.98 -0.52 16.62
CA LEU A 389 13.56 -1.87 16.48
C LEU A 389 12.48 -2.92 16.21
N ALA A 390 11.31 -2.80 16.82
CA ALA A 390 10.16 -3.68 16.55
C ALA A 390 9.62 -3.50 15.13
N TRP A 391 9.53 -2.26 14.64
CA TRP A 391 9.18 -1.94 13.25
C TRP A 391 10.20 -2.54 12.27
N ARG A 392 11.50 -2.28 12.48
CA ARG A 392 12.60 -2.72 11.61
C ARG A 392 12.78 -4.23 11.57
N SER A 393 12.60 -4.90 12.70
CA SER A 393 12.68 -6.37 12.73
C SER A 393 11.47 -7.04 12.09
N GLY A 394 10.36 -6.30 11.97
CA GLY A 394 8.99 -6.81 11.94
C GLY A 394 8.74 -7.93 12.94
N LYS A 395 7.48 -8.16 13.25
CA LYS A 395 7.14 -9.22 14.20
C LYS A 395 7.74 -10.55 13.76
N LYS A 396 8.31 -11.27 14.72
CA LYS A 396 8.73 -12.67 14.55
C LYS A 396 7.59 -13.58 14.01
N ASP A 397 6.34 -13.10 14.03
CA ASP A 397 5.12 -13.79 13.59
C ASP A 397 4.46 -13.24 12.32
N VAL A 398 4.97 -12.15 11.73
CA VAL A 398 4.52 -11.69 10.40
C VAL A 398 5.37 -12.44 9.38
N ASP A 399 4.84 -13.59 8.95
CA ASP A 399 5.22 -14.49 7.83
C ASP A 399 6.71 -14.67 7.44
N ALA A 400 7.07 -15.92 7.11
CA ALA A 400 8.42 -16.31 6.65
C ALA A 400 8.97 -15.50 5.44
N LEU A 401 8.09 -14.81 4.69
CA LEU A 401 8.47 -13.88 3.62
C LEU A 401 9.05 -12.55 4.12
N TRP A 402 8.54 -12.02 5.23
CA TRP A 402 9.09 -10.80 5.85
C TRP A 402 10.48 -11.08 6.43
N LYS A 403 10.69 -12.25 7.06
CA LYS A 403 12.01 -12.66 7.57
C LYS A 403 13.06 -12.77 6.45
N TYR A 404 12.70 -13.34 5.30
CA TYR A 404 13.58 -13.41 4.13
C TYR A 404 13.98 -12.02 3.63
N LYS A 405 13.02 -11.09 3.55
CA LYS A 405 13.27 -9.72 3.09
C LYS A 405 13.98 -8.84 4.12
N VAL A 406 13.73 -9.00 5.42
CA VAL A 406 14.52 -8.33 6.46
C VAL A 406 15.96 -8.86 6.47
N GLU A 407 16.19 -10.13 6.13
CA GLU A 407 17.55 -10.65 5.93
C GLU A 407 18.24 -10.06 4.71
N ASP A 408 17.55 -9.86 3.59
CA ASP A 408 18.11 -9.16 2.43
C ASP A 408 18.27 -7.65 2.69
N TYR A 409 17.34 -7.02 3.42
CA TYR A 409 17.48 -5.65 3.93
C TYR A 409 18.67 -5.51 4.89
N LYS A 410 18.92 -6.51 5.74
CA LYS A 410 20.14 -6.58 6.57
C LYS A 410 21.39 -6.72 5.72
N LYS A 411 21.34 -7.37 4.55
CA LYS A 411 22.49 -7.44 3.64
C LYS A 411 22.72 -6.11 2.92
N ASP A 412 21.68 -5.43 2.44
CA ASP A 412 21.81 -4.12 1.79
C ASP A 412 22.19 -3.01 2.79
N SER A 413 21.61 -3.00 4.00
CA SER A 413 22.05 -2.08 5.07
C SER A 413 23.43 -2.45 5.64
N ALA A 414 23.84 -3.72 5.58
CA ALA A 414 25.22 -4.09 5.85
C ALA A 414 26.16 -3.63 4.73
N VAL A 415 25.72 -3.56 3.46
CA VAL A 415 26.48 -2.90 2.39
C VAL A 415 26.60 -1.41 2.67
N GLU A 416 25.55 -0.76 3.17
CA GLU A 416 25.58 0.65 3.57
C GLU A 416 26.51 0.90 4.77
N GLU A 417 26.45 0.06 5.81
CA GLU A 417 27.40 0.07 6.93
C GLU A 417 28.83 -0.29 6.48
N PHE A 418 29.00 -1.19 5.51
CA PHE A 418 30.30 -1.56 4.94
C PHE A 418 30.89 -0.44 4.07
N VAL A 419 30.05 0.31 3.34
CA VAL A 419 30.43 1.52 2.60
C VAL A 419 30.77 2.65 3.58
N LYS A 420 30.00 2.81 4.67
CA LYS A 420 30.27 3.78 5.75
C LYS A 420 31.51 3.38 6.59
N ALA A 421 31.84 2.09 6.68
CA ALA A 421 33.00 1.55 7.40
C ALA A 421 34.26 1.36 6.52
N ALA A 422 34.15 1.54 5.20
CA ALA A 422 35.31 1.46 4.31
C ALA A 422 36.29 2.61 4.62
N PRO A 423 37.56 2.33 4.96
CA PRO A 423 38.52 3.38 5.27
C PRO A 423 38.73 4.30 4.06
N LYS A 424 38.72 5.62 4.29
CA LYS A 424 39.03 6.70 3.33
C LYS A 424 40.47 6.67 2.79
N ARG A 425 40.94 5.53 2.28
CA ARG A 425 42.25 5.35 1.66
C ARG A 425 42.17 4.33 0.53
N CYS A 426 41.70 4.78 -0.63
CA CYS A 426 42.15 4.27 -1.92
C CYS A 426 42.05 5.39 -2.94
N GLY A 427 43.09 6.22 -2.99
CA GLY A 427 43.36 7.03 -4.17
C GLY A 427 43.80 6.10 -5.29
N PHE A 428 42.90 5.82 -6.23
CA PHE A 428 43.28 5.30 -7.54
C PHE A 428 43.18 6.44 -8.55
N MET A 429 44.34 6.86 -9.04
CA MET A 429 44.52 7.71 -10.21
C MET A 429 43.76 7.13 -11.40
N ILE A 430 42.69 7.80 -11.83
CA ILE A 430 42.21 7.66 -13.21
C ILE A 430 43.07 8.59 -14.05
N ARG A 431 44.13 8.03 -14.65
CA ARG A 431 44.92 8.70 -15.67
C ARG A 431 44.06 8.76 -16.93
N ALA A 432 43.57 9.95 -17.25
CA ALA A 432 42.86 10.22 -18.50
C ALA A 432 43.77 9.90 -19.70
N GLY A 433 43.36 8.93 -20.52
CA GLY A 433 43.88 8.77 -21.87
C GLY A 433 43.14 9.72 -22.80
N ARG A 434 43.83 10.75 -23.28
CA ARG A 434 43.48 11.45 -24.53
C ARG A 434 44.30 10.82 -25.66
N ASN A 435 43.64 10.74 -26.82
CA ASN A 435 44.04 10.21 -28.13
C ASN A 435 43.83 8.72 -28.35
#